data_AF-A0A8X6P6J0-F1
#
_entry.id   AF-A0A8X6P6J0-F1
#
_cell.length_a   1.000
_cell.length_b   1.000
_cell.length_c   1.000
_cell.angle_alpha   90.00
_cell.angle_beta   90.00
_cell.angle_gamma   90.00
#
_symmetry.space_group_name_H-M   'P 1'
#
loop_
_entity.id
_entity.type
_entity.pdbx_description
1 polymer ?
#
loop_
_entity_poly.entity_id
_entity_poly.type
_entity_poly.pdbx_seq_one_letter_code
_entity_poly.pdbx_strand_id
1 'polypeptide(L)'
;MYGVHEFKVFCNDLALVYNDLMEPGTFELREGKLLTCTNSSNNDDFNSIDYSGILLYSKHHNVGKTKTMVGASISIIALSCHLLTFCLVPTLRNFPGYNLVSLCLALLLGYSLFLIIQIPEVLGVFCIICGVLQLYFLLTVYFCMNVMAFDVWRTFKMATTKLIICSHNKKRNHFIIYSIYSWGMPLIITVLSVVIDNTEGAPSWIKPNFGRWDICCITNSIAINVFYTVPAVTLLLANVVFCFMSAFIIRNNTMMNVSDQQKQTARLNFILYVRLVLMMGVTWLIGTIANVCKERILWIILDLVNSLQGLFIFLLFTCSRKVFKHVGEKISIRSSKSSSSDNIVYI
;
A
#
# COMPACT_ATOMS: atom_id res chain seq x y z
N MET A 1 -23.92 -7.14 -22.15
CA MET A 1 -23.38 -7.88 -23.32
C MET A 1 -22.53 -9.00 -22.75
N TYR A 2 -23.02 -10.25 -22.87
CA TYR A 2 -22.33 -11.51 -22.51
C TYR A 2 -20.97 -11.56 -23.25
N GLY A 3 -19.84 -12.11 -22.81
CA GLY A 3 -19.43 -13.10 -21.80
C GLY A 3 -18.16 -13.72 -22.42
N VAL A 4 -16.95 -13.42 -21.92
CA VAL A 4 -15.69 -13.95 -22.49
C VAL A 4 -15.46 -15.33 -21.88
N HIS A 5 -15.43 -16.37 -22.71
CA HIS A 5 -15.40 -17.77 -22.29
C HIS A 5 -13.96 -18.29 -22.15
N GLU A 6 -13.65 -18.93 -21.01
CA GLU A 6 -12.31 -19.42 -20.64
C GLU A 6 -12.09 -20.89 -21.06
N PHE A 7 -10.84 -21.24 -21.39
CA PHE A 7 -10.38 -22.63 -21.54
C PHE A 7 -9.00 -22.83 -20.88
N LYS A 8 -8.67 -24.08 -20.51
CA LYS A 8 -7.40 -24.46 -19.83
C LYS A 8 -6.76 -25.67 -20.53
N VAL A 9 -5.52 -25.54 -20.99
CA VAL A 9 -4.75 -26.63 -21.61
C VAL A 9 -3.79 -27.24 -20.59
N PHE A 10 -3.80 -28.57 -20.47
CA PHE A 10 -2.94 -29.32 -19.55
C PHE A 10 -1.70 -29.84 -20.28
N CYS A 11 -0.60 -30.09 -19.56
CA CYS A 11 0.67 -30.58 -20.11
C CYS A 11 0.60 -31.97 -20.77
N ASN A 12 -0.55 -32.64 -20.73
CA ASN A 12 -0.80 -33.96 -21.34
C ASN A 12 -1.62 -33.85 -22.64
N ASP A 13 -1.57 -32.71 -23.33
CA ASP A 13 -2.34 -32.43 -24.56
C ASP A 13 -3.87 -32.54 -24.43
N LEU A 14 -4.39 -32.28 -23.22
CA LEU A 14 -5.84 -32.17 -22.94
C LEU A 14 -6.26 -30.71 -22.84
N ALA A 15 -7.39 -30.33 -23.45
CA ALA A 15 -7.93 -28.98 -23.37
C ALA A 15 -9.33 -28.98 -22.75
N LEU A 16 -9.55 -28.17 -21.70
CA LEU A 16 -10.86 -28.02 -21.06
C LEU A 16 -11.51 -26.73 -21.55
N VAL A 17 -12.58 -26.85 -22.32
CA VAL A 17 -13.34 -25.73 -22.91
C VAL A 17 -14.77 -25.80 -22.40
N TYR A 18 -15.28 -24.77 -21.73
CA TYR A 18 -16.69 -24.75 -21.31
C TYR A 18 -17.13 -25.90 -20.37
N ASN A 19 -16.19 -26.50 -19.64
CA ASN A 19 -16.31 -27.74 -18.85
C ASN A 19 -16.26 -29.06 -19.65
N ASP A 20 -16.09 -29.02 -20.97
CA ASP A 20 -15.86 -30.22 -21.78
C ASP A 20 -14.36 -30.48 -21.92
N LEU A 21 -13.95 -31.71 -21.61
CA LEU A 21 -12.57 -32.18 -21.73
C LEU A 21 -12.36 -32.70 -23.16
N MET A 22 -11.53 -32.00 -23.95
CA MET A 22 -11.17 -32.42 -25.31
C MET A 22 -9.93 -33.30 -25.30
N GLU A 23 -10.06 -34.46 -25.96
CA GLU A 23 -9.00 -35.45 -26.10
C GLU A 23 -7.96 -35.06 -27.16
N PRO A 24 -6.70 -35.55 -27.03
CA PRO A 24 -5.63 -35.27 -27.98
C PRO A 24 -6.04 -35.66 -29.42
N GLY A 25 -5.87 -34.74 -30.38
CA GLY A 25 -6.20 -34.96 -31.79
C GLY A 25 -7.57 -34.42 -32.24
N THR A 26 -8.39 -33.91 -31.31
CA THR A 26 -9.66 -33.23 -31.65
C THR A 26 -9.52 -31.72 -31.85
N PHE A 27 -8.33 -31.18 -31.55
CA PHE A 27 -7.98 -29.78 -31.72
C PHE A 27 -6.54 -29.60 -32.22
N GLU A 28 -6.27 -28.54 -32.98
CA GLU A 28 -4.93 -28.13 -33.40
C GLU A 28 -4.63 -26.69 -32.94
N LEU A 29 -3.42 -26.46 -32.46
CA LEU A 29 -2.93 -25.13 -32.09
C LEU A 29 -2.06 -24.56 -33.21
N ARG A 30 -2.55 -23.54 -33.92
CA ARG A 30 -1.83 -22.88 -35.02
C ARG A 30 -1.80 -21.38 -34.80
N GLU A 31 -0.60 -20.79 -34.74
CA GLU A 31 -0.39 -19.33 -34.58
C GLU A 31 -1.15 -18.71 -33.38
N GLY A 32 -1.27 -19.44 -32.26
CA GLY A 32 -1.98 -18.94 -31.07
C GLY A 32 -3.51 -19.02 -31.18
N LYS A 33 -4.05 -19.74 -32.17
CA LYS A 33 -5.48 -20.06 -32.30
C LYS A 33 -5.69 -21.55 -32.02
N LEU A 34 -6.72 -21.87 -31.22
CA LEU A 34 -7.19 -23.24 -30.99
C LEU A 34 -8.25 -23.54 -32.06
N LEU A 35 -7.94 -24.47 -32.97
CA LEU A 35 -8.82 -24.92 -34.05
C LEU A 35 -9.48 -26.23 -33.62
N THR A 36 -10.80 -26.31 -33.63
CA THR A 36 -11.56 -27.53 -33.32
C THR A 36 -12.13 -28.13 -34.60
N CYS A 37 -11.95 -29.43 -34.81
CA CYS A 37 -12.51 -30.11 -35.98
C CYS A 37 -14.02 -30.31 -35.78
N THR A 38 -14.87 -29.54 -36.47
CA THR A 38 -16.31 -29.80 -36.51
C THR A 38 -16.64 -30.61 -37.75
N ASN A 39 -17.27 -31.76 -37.56
CA ASN A 39 -17.69 -32.63 -38.66
C ASN A 39 -19.03 -32.13 -39.20
N SER A 40 -19.02 -31.00 -39.92
CA SER A 40 -20.21 -30.46 -40.58
C SER A 40 -19.92 -30.22 -42.06
N SER A 41 -20.52 -31.07 -42.88
CA SER A 41 -20.52 -31.03 -44.34
C SER A 41 -21.38 -29.87 -44.87
N ASN A 42 -20.95 -28.64 -44.63
CA ASN A 42 -21.38 -27.45 -45.36
C ASN A 42 -20.23 -26.45 -45.36
N ASN A 43 -19.85 -26.01 -46.56
CA ASN A 43 -18.87 -24.94 -46.77
C ASN A 43 -19.30 -23.68 -46.00
N ASP A 44 -18.27 -22.95 -45.54
CA ASP A 44 -18.32 -21.61 -44.95
C ASP A 44 -18.62 -21.56 -43.43
N ASP A 45 -17.59 -21.80 -42.61
CA ASP A 45 -17.08 -20.85 -41.61
C ASP A 45 -16.12 -21.54 -40.62
N PHE A 46 -14.81 -21.40 -40.85
CA PHE A 46 -13.81 -21.69 -39.84
C PHE A 46 -13.88 -20.60 -38.75
N ASN A 47 -14.48 -20.90 -37.59
CA ASN A 47 -14.46 -20.01 -36.44
C ASN A 47 -13.04 -19.93 -35.84
N SER A 48 -12.21 -19.02 -36.37
CA SER A 48 -10.89 -18.73 -35.81
C SER A 48 -11.04 -17.77 -34.63
N ILE A 49 -10.78 -18.24 -33.41
CA ILE A 49 -10.77 -17.38 -32.22
C ILE A 49 -9.32 -16.90 -32.00
N ASP A 50 -9.10 -15.58 -32.03
CA ASP A 50 -7.78 -14.96 -31.85
C ASP A 50 -7.43 -14.81 -30.35
N TYR A 51 -6.49 -15.63 -29.86
CA TYR A 51 -6.03 -15.62 -28.46
C TYR A 51 -4.70 -14.88 -28.26
N SER A 52 -4.19 -14.17 -29.27
CA SER A 52 -2.98 -13.33 -29.14
C SER A 52 -3.11 -12.32 -28.00
N GLY A 53 -4.33 -11.82 -27.76
CA GLY A 53 -4.65 -10.95 -26.63
C GLY A 53 -4.53 -11.63 -25.25
N ILE A 54 -4.84 -12.93 -25.13
CA ILE A 54 -4.84 -13.69 -23.87
C ILE A 54 -3.44 -14.17 -23.49
N LEU A 55 -2.63 -14.60 -24.47
CA LEU A 55 -1.20 -14.88 -24.27
C LEU A 55 -0.42 -13.60 -23.91
N LEU A 56 -0.76 -12.47 -24.53
CA LEU A 56 -0.25 -11.17 -24.10
C LEU A 56 -0.75 -10.81 -22.70
N TYR A 57 -2.02 -11.00 -22.36
CA TYR A 57 -2.58 -10.72 -21.03
C TYR A 57 -1.90 -11.53 -19.90
N SER A 58 -1.70 -12.84 -20.13
CA SER A 58 -1.00 -13.74 -19.19
C SER A 58 0.51 -13.40 -19.07
N LYS A 59 1.19 -13.10 -20.18
CA LYS A 59 2.60 -12.67 -20.18
C LYS A 59 2.80 -11.28 -19.57
N HIS A 60 1.84 -10.36 -19.73
CA HIS A 60 1.86 -9.01 -19.16
C HIS A 60 1.61 -9.01 -17.64
N HIS A 61 0.81 -9.93 -17.11
CA HIS A 61 0.64 -10.13 -15.68
C HIS A 61 1.95 -10.59 -15.01
N ASN A 62 2.76 -11.41 -15.69
CA ASN A 62 4.00 -11.96 -15.12
C ASN A 62 5.18 -10.97 -15.06
N VAL A 63 5.31 -10.01 -16.00
CA VAL A 63 6.43 -9.05 -16.01
C VAL A 63 6.23 -7.89 -15.03
N GLY A 64 4.98 -7.47 -14.80
CA GLY A 64 4.64 -6.48 -13.76
C GLY A 64 4.83 -7.03 -12.35
N LYS A 65 4.45 -8.29 -12.14
CA LYS A 65 4.58 -8.99 -10.84
C LYS A 65 6.00 -9.00 -10.29
N THR A 66 6.99 -9.41 -11.10
CA THR A 66 8.38 -9.53 -10.61
C THR A 66 8.94 -8.20 -10.12
N LYS A 67 8.66 -7.09 -10.83
CA LYS A 67 9.15 -5.75 -10.44
C LYS A 67 8.52 -5.27 -9.14
N THR A 68 7.21 -5.45 -8.99
CA THR A 68 6.47 -5.07 -7.78
C THR A 68 6.88 -5.92 -6.57
N MET A 69 7.18 -7.21 -6.76
CA MET A 69 7.70 -8.09 -5.70
C MET A 69 9.08 -7.69 -5.20
N VAL A 70 9.99 -7.33 -6.12
CA VAL A 70 11.33 -6.83 -5.74
C VAL A 70 11.21 -5.51 -4.99
N GLY A 71 10.39 -4.57 -5.48
CA GLY A 71 10.13 -3.30 -4.80
C GLY A 71 9.57 -3.49 -3.39
N ALA A 72 8.57 -4.37 -3.24
CA ALA A 72 7.97 -4.69 -1.94
C ALA A 72 8.99 -5.29 -0.97
N SER A 73 9.84 -6.22 -1.43
CA SER A 73 10.91 -6.81 -0.63
C SER A 73 11.90 -5.76 -0.12
N ILE A 74 12.35 -4.85 -0.99
CA ILE A 74 13.24 -3.74 -0.61
C ILE A 74 12.56 -2.84 0.44
N SER A 75 11.28 -2.52 0.23
CA SER A 75 10.50 -1.72 1.18
C SER A 75 10.36 -2.39 2.54
N ILE A 76 10.14 -3.71 2.60
CA ILE A 76 10.05 -4.46 3.87
C ILE A 76 11.36 -4.35 4.65
N ILE A 77 12.50 -4.54 3.99
CA ILE A 77 13.83 -4.43 4.62
C ILE A 77 14.04 -2.99 5.12
N ALA A 78 13.75 -1.99 4.28
CA ALA A 78 13.92 -0.58 4.63
C ALA A 78 13.02 -0.15 5.81
N LEU A 79 11.75 -0.58 5.82
CA LEU A 79 10.81 -0.32 6.92
C LEU A 79 11.26 -0.98 8.21
N SER A 80 11.76 -2.22 8.14
CA SER A 80 12.31 -2.93 9.30
C SER A 80 13.49 -2.17 9.90
N CYS A 81 14.41 -1.68 9.07
CA CYS A 81 15.53 -0.83 9.49
C CYS A 81 15.06 0.50 10.09
N HIS A 82 14.02 1.12 9.54
CA HIS A 82 13.41 2.34 10.10
C HIS A 82 12.86 2.09 11.51
N LEU A 83 12.05 1.04 11.67
CA LEU A 83 11.45 0.66 12.96
C LEU A 83 12.53 0.35 14.01
N LEU A 84 13.58 -0.39 13.62
CA LEU A 84 14.72 -0.65 14.49
C LEU A 84 15.40 0.65 14.93
N THR A 85 15.64 1.57 13.99
CA THR A 85 16.29 2.85 14.30
C THR A 85 15.43 3.71 15.24
N PHE A 86 14.11 3.73 15.04
CA PHE A 86 13.18 4.41 15.94
C PHE A 86 13.24 3.86 17.38
N CYS A 87 13.36 2.53 17.52
CA CYS A 87 13.56 1.89 18.82
C CYS A 87 14.92 2.27 19.45
N LEU A 88 16.00 2.34 18.67
CA LEU A 88 17.35 2.60 19.19
C LEU A 88 17.66 4.09 19.47
N VAL A 89 16.94 5.00 18.81
CA VAL A 89 17.19 6.45 18.88
C VAL A 89 16.03 7.16 19.60
N PRO A 90 16.14 7.43 20.92
CA PRO A 90 15.10 8.10 21.69
C PRO A 90 14.69 9.47 21.12
N THR A 91 15.63 10.17 20.48
CA THR A 91 15.41 11.48 19.83
C THR A 91 14.35 11.44 18.73
N LEU A 92 14.11 10.26 18.13
CA LEU A 92 13.06 10.07 17.13
C LEU A 92 11.67 9.80 17.73
N ARG A 93 11.58 9.43 19.02
CA ARG A 93 10.35 9.05 19.71
C ARG A 93 9.54 10.27 20.15
N ASN A 94 9.18 11.09 19.19
CA ASN A 94 8.25 12.20 19.35
C ASN A 94 6.84 11.82 18.85
N PHE A 95 5.85 12.66 19.15
CA PHE A 95 4.46 12.40 18.79
C PHE A 95 4.25 12.14 17.27
N PRO A 96 4.78 12.97 16.35
CA PRO A 96 4.73 12.68 14.91
C PRO A 96 5.44 11.37 14.52
N GLY A 97 6.50 11.01 15.24
CA GLY A 97 7.25 9.76 15.05
C GLY A 97 6.43 8.51 15.40
N TYR A 98 5.60 8.55 16.44
CA TYR A 98 4.71 7.43 16.76
C TYR A 98 3.62 7.22 15.68
N ASN A 99 3.06 8.31 15.13
CA ASN A 99 2.12 8.22 14.01
C ASN A 99 2.80 7.64 12.75
N LEU A 100 4.06 8.01 12.51
CA LEU A 100 4.85 7.44 11.42
C LEU A 100 5.13 5.94 11.63
N VAL A 101 5.46 5.52 12.85
CA VAL A 101 5.65 4.09 13.16
C VAL A 101 4.38 3.28 12.90
N SER A 102 3.21 3.82 13.27
CA SER A 102 1.92 3.21 12.97
C SER A 102 1.73 2.97 11.47
N LEU A 103 2.04 3.97 10.64
CA LEU A 103 2.02 3.85 9.18
C LEU A 103 3.01 2.78 8.69
N CYS A 104 4.25 2.80 9.20
CA CYS A 104 5.30 1.87 8.82
C CYS A 104 4.94 0.42 9.14
N LEU A 105 4.30 0.18 10.29
CA LEU A 105 3.81 -1.16 10.68
C LEU A 105 2.72 -1.65 9.73
N ALA A 106 1.75 -0.78 9.38
CA ALA A 106 0.70 -1.15 8.44
C ALA A 106 1.26 -1.44 7.03
N LEU A 107 2.21 -0.64 6.54
CA LEU A 107 2.89 -0.90 5.26
C LEU A 107 3.72 -2.19 5.28
N LEU A 108 4.46 -2.43 6.37
CA LEU A 108 5.28 -3.64 6.51
C LEU A 108 4.40 -4.89 6.40
N LEU A 109 3.32 -4.95 7.19
CA LEU A 109 2.39 -6.09 7.20
C LEU A 109 1.64 -6.21 5.87
N GLY A 110 1.20 -5.10 5.28
CA GLY A 110 0.55 -5.06 3.98
C GLY A 110 1.43 -5.59 2.83
N TYR A 111 2.71 -5.19 2.79
CA TYR A 111 3.66 -5.70 1.79
C TYR A 111 4.07 -7.16 2.04
N SER A 112 4.21 -7.57 3.30
CA SER A 112 4.46 -8.98 3.62
C SER A 112 3.31 -9.87 3.14
N LEU A 113 2.06 -9.47 3.39
CA LEU A 113 0.89 -10.17 2.88
C LEU A 113 0.78 -10.14 1.36
N PHE A 114 1.15 -9.03 0.73
CA PHE A 114 1.24 -8.95 -0.73
C PHE A 114 2.17 -10.03 -1.29
N LEU A 115 3.37 -10.21 -0.71
CA LEU A 115 4.30 -11.24 -1.15
C LEU A 115 3.76 -12.65 -0.91
N ILE A 116 3.11 -12.90 0.24
CA ILE A 116 2.50 -14.20 0.55
C ILE A 116 1.42 -14.56 -0.47
N ILE A 117 0.56 -13.61 -0.84
CA ILE A 117 -0.53 -13.82 -1.80
C ILE A 117 -0.02 -14.17 -3.21
N GLN A 118 1.21 -13.79 -3.56
CA GLN A 118 1.80 -14.15 -4.87
C GLN A 118 2.36 -15.58 -4.92
N ILE A 119 2.40 -16.30 -3.79
CA ILE A 119 2.86 -17.69 -3.72
C ILE A 119 1.76 -18.60 -4.31
N PRO A 120 2.01 -19.35 -5.40
CA PRO A 120 0.99 -20.15 -6.07
C PRO A 120 0.30 -21.20 -5.18
N GLU A 121 0.99 -21.67 -4.15
CA GLU A 121 0.50 -22.68 -3.20
C GLU A 121 -0.48 -22.11 -2.16
N VAL A 122 -0.63 -20.79 -2.08
CA VAL A 122 -1.56 -20.13 -1.14
C VAL A 122 -2.97 -20.16 -1.71
N LEU A 123 -3.76 -21.14 -1.25
CA LEU A 123 -5.13 -21.39 -1.71
C LEU A 123 -6.11 -21.54 -0.54
N GLY A 124 -7.41 -21.58 -0.85
CA GLY A 124 -8.48 -21.85 0.12
C GLY A 124 -8.60 -20.81 1.24
N VAL A 125 -8.83 -21.27 2.47
CA VAL A 125 -9.10 -20.40 3.63
C VAL A 125 -7.91 -19.48 3.95
N PHE A 126 -6.68 -19.98 3.82
CA PHE A 126 -5.48 -19.18 4.11
C PHE A 126 -5.34 -18.00 3.13
N CYS A 127 -5.61 -18.24 1.85
CA CYS A 127 -5.66 -17.22 0.81
C CYS A 127 -6.69 -16.13 1.13
N ILE A 128 -7.91 -16.51 1.53
CA ILE A 128 -8.96 -15.56 1.95
C ILE A 128 -8.50 -14.71 3.14
N ILE A 129 -7.94 -15.32 4.19
CA ILE A 129 -7.44 -14.60 5.37
C ILE A 129 -6.36 -13.59 4.97
N CYS A 130 -5.41 -14.00 4.14
CA CYS A 130 -4.36 -13.10 3.65
C CYS A 130 -4.94 -11.91 2.86
N GLY A 131 -5.92 -12.15 1.98
CA GLY A 131 -6.58 -11.08 1.20
C GLY A 131 -7.36 -10.10 2.07
N VAL A 132 -8.10 -10.60 3.07
CA VAL A 132 -8.85 -9.77 4.04
C VAL A 132 -7.88 -8.92 4.89
N LEU A 133 -6.81 -9.52 5.39
CA LEU A 133 -5.79 -8.79 6.16
C LEU A 133 -5.08 -7.77 5.28
N GLN A 134 -4.78 -8.10 4.02
CA GLN A 134 -4.16 -7.16 3.10
C GLN A 134 -5.05 -5.93 2.88
N LEU A 135 -6.35 -6.13 2.65
CA LEU A 135 -7.33 -5.03 2.57
C LEU A 135 -7.29 -4.16 3.82
N TYR A 136 -7.31 -4.78 5.01
CA TYR A 136 -7.27 -4.07 6.29
C TYR A 136 -6.02 -3.20 6.43
N PHE A 137 -4.83 -3.74 6.18
CA PHE A 137 -3.59 -2.99 6.34
C PHE A 137 -3.44 -1.89 5.29
N LEU A 138 -3.80 -2.14 4.04
CA LEU A 138 -3.80 -1.11 2.99
C LEU A 138 -4.73 0.05 3.35
N LEU A 139 -5.91 -0.25 3.88
CA LEU A 139 -6.85 0.78 4.34
C LEU A 139 -6.30 1.56 5.55
N THR A 140 -5.70 0.84 6.51
CA THR A 140 -5.01 1.44 7.68
C THR A 140 -3.93 2.44 7.27
N VAL A 141 -3.22 2.20 6.16
CA VAL A 141 -2.23 3.15 5.61
C VAL A 141 -2.88 4.49 5.26
N TYR A 142 -4.01 4.50 4.54
CA TYR A 142 -4.70 5.75 4.20
C TYR A 142 -5.18 6.51 5.43
N PHE A 143 -5.75 5.79 6.41
CA PHE A 143 -6.19 6.40 7.65
C PHE A 143 -5.03 6.96 8.48
N CYS A 144 -3.90 6.24 8.57
CA CYS A 144 -2.68 6.74 9.22
C CYS A 144 -2.16 8.01 8.50
N MET A 145 -2.16 8.04 7.17
CA MET A 145 -1.79 9.22 6.42
C MET A 145 -2.72 10.41 6.69
N ASN A 146 -4.01 10.15 6.82
CA ASN A 146 -4.99 11.18 7.15
C ASN A 146 -4.78 11.77 8.54
N VAL A 147 -4.51 10.92 9.53
CA VAL A 147 -4.10 11.35 10.87
C VAL A 147 -2.85 12.23 10.82
N MET A 148 -1.82 11.82 10.07
CA MET A 148 -0.59 12.62 9.94
C MET A 148 -0.86 13.98 9.28
N ALA A 149 -1.64 14.03 8.21
CA ALA A 149 -1.99 15.29 7.54
C ALA A 149 -2.78 16.23 8.47
N PHE A 150 -3.75 15.69 9.21
CA PHE A 150 -4.51 16.42 10.22
C PHE A 150 -3.63 16.93 11.37
N ASP A 151 -2.73 16.10 11.89
CA ASP A 151 -1.83 16.47 12.99
C ASP A 151 -0.92 17.63 12.62
N VAL A 152 -0.39 17.63 11.40
CA VAL A 152 0.46 18.71 10.90
C VAL A 152 -0.33 20.01 10.76
N TRP A 153 -1.51 19.95 10.14
CA TRP A 153 -2.40 21.12 10.04
C TRP A 153 -2.74 21.68 11.42
N ARG A 154 -3.13 20.80 12.35
CA ARG A 154 -3.46 21.17 13.72
C ARG A 154 -2.28 21.81 14.44
N THR A 155 -1.09 21.25 14.30
CA THR A 155 0.15 21.78 14.90
C THR A 155 0.41 23.22 14.43
N PHE A 156 0.24 23.48 13.13
CA PHE A 156 0.40 24.83 12.59
C PHE A 156 -0.70 25.80 13.02
N LYS A 157 -1.95 25.35 13.04
CA LYS A 157 -3.07 26.17 13.52
C LYS A 157 -2.90 26.55 14.99
N MET A 158 -2.41 25.63 15.81
CA MET A 158 -2.09 25.88 17.22
C MET A 158 -0.95 26.88 17.37
N ALA A 159 0.07 26.84 16.51
CA ALA A 159 1.18 27.81 16.51
C ALA A 159 0.74 29.25 16.18
N THR A 160 -0.41 29.43 15.53
CA THR A 160 -1.02 30.74 15.23
C THR A 160 -1.91 31.26 16.36
N THR A 161 -2.47 30.38 17.19
CA THR A 161 -3.43 30.78 18.24
C THR A 161 -2.69 31.11 19.54
N LYS A 162 -3.03 32.23 20.20
CA LYS A 162 -2.34 32.76 21.41
C LYS A 162 -2.37 31.87 22.66
N LEU A 163 -2.94 30.67 22.61
CA LEU A 163 -3.08 29.78 23.76
C LEU A 163 -2.69 28.36 23.36
N ILE A 164 -1.74 27.77 24.10
CA ILE A 164 -1.94 26.57 24.94
C ILE A 164 -0.57 26.03 25.36
N ILE A 165 -0.29 26.10 26.67
CA ILE A 165 0.67 25.24 27.36
C ILE A 165 0.13 23.80 27.27
N CYS A 166 0.63 23.01 26.32
CA CYS A 166 0.21 21.61 26.17
C CYS A 166 0.88 20.74 27.24
N SER A 167 0.18 20.46 28.34
CA SER A 167 0.57 19.43 29.31
C SER A 167 0.83 18.08 28.63
N HIS A 168 1.86 17.36 29.09
CA HIS A 168 2.29 16.04 28.60
C HIS A 168 1.11 15.03 28.56
N ASN A 169 0.21 15.09 29.54
CA ASN A 169 -0.97 14.21 29.61
C ASN A 169 -1.97 14.44 28.47
N LYS A 170 -2.09 15.68 27.97
CA LYS A 170 -2.93 15.96 26.80
C LYS A 170 -2.35 15.30 25.55
N LYS A 171 -1.03 15.30 25.35
CA LYS A 171 -0.38 14.68 24.17
C LYS A 171 -0.63 13.17 24.10
N ARG A 172 -0.55 12.45 25.22
CA ARG A 172 -0.81 10.99 25.26
C ARG A 172 -2.25 10.64 24.84
N ASN A 173 -3.24 11.38 25.34
CA ASN A 173 -4.65 11.11 25.01
C ASN A 173 -4.95 11.37 23.52
N HIS A 174 -4.31 12.37 22.90
CA HIS A 174 -4.48 12.61 21.47
C HIS A 174 -3.93 11.47 20.62
N PHE A 175 -2.78 10.89 21.01
CA PHE A 175 -2.20 9.75 20.29
C PHE A 175 -3.13 8.54 20.33
N ILE A 176 -3.67 8.22 21.50
CA ILE A 176 -4.61 7.09 21.66
C ILE A 176 -5.84 7.28 20.77
N ILE A 177 -6.43 8.48 20.75
CA ILE A 177 -7.60 8.77 19.90
C ILE A 177 -7.24 8.62 18.42
N TYR A 178 -6.08 9.11 18.00
CA TYR A 178 -5.60 8.99 16.62
C TYR A 178 -5.36 7.54 16.23
N SER A 179 -4.75 6.73 17.09
CA SER A 179 -4.55 5.30 16.85
C SER A 179 -5.88 4.55 16.80
N ILE A 180 -6.82 4.83 17.70
CA ILE A 180 -8.16 4.21 17.66
C ILE A 180 -8.86 4.53 16.33
N TYR A 181 -8.80 5.79 15.87
CA TYR A 181 -9.35 6.15 14.58
C TYR A 181 -8.62 5.43 13.43
N SER A 182 -7.29 5.44 13.42
CA SER A 182 -6.53 4.94 12.28
C SER A 182 -6.53 3.43 12.12
N TRP A 183 -6.69 2.68 13.20
CA TRP A 183 -6.76 1.21 13.19
C TRP A 183 -8.20 0.68 13.29
N GLY A 184 -9.08 1.41 13.97
CA GLY A 184 -10.47 1.02 14.20
C GLY A 184 -11.37 1.23 12.98
N MET A 185 -11.27 2.38 12.29
CA MET A 185 -12.09 2.64 11.11
C MET A 185 -11.82 1.64 9.96
N PRO A 186 -10.56 1.31 9.61
CA PRO A 186 -10.30 0.24 8.66
C PRO A 186 -10.85 -1.12 9.12
N LEU A 187 -10.77 -1.43 10.41
CA LEU A 187 -11.27 -2.69 10.95
C LEU A 187 -12.78 -2.80 10.76
N ILE A 188 -13.52 -1.73 11.04
CA ILE A 188 -14.96 -1.67 10.81
C ILE A 188 -15.28 -1.93 9.32
N ILE A 189 -14.59 -1.24 8.41
CA ILE A 189 -14.83 -1.39 6.97
C ILE A 189 -14.52 -2.82 6.50
N THR A 190 -13.41 -3.40 6.95
CA THR A 190 -13.04 -4.78 6.61
C THR A 190 -13.99 -5.81 7.22
N VAL A 191 -14.43 -5.63 8.47
CA VAL A 191 -15.42 -6.52 9.09
C VAL A 191 -16.74 -6.45 8.33
N LEU A 192 -17.19 -5.26 7.94
CA LEU A 192 -18.39 -5.10 7.12
C LEU A 192 -18.27 -5.80 5.78
N SER A 193 -17.11 -5.72 5.11
CA SER A 193 -16.92 -6.42 3.83
C SER A 193 -17.01 -7.94 3.99
N VAL A 194 -16.38 -8.50 5.03
CA VAL A 194 -16.47 -9.94 5.35
C VAL A 194 -17.90 -10.35 5.70
N VAL A 195 -18.60 -9.58 6.54
CA VAL A 195 -19.99 -9.87 6.92
C VAL A 195 -20.91 -9.87 5.69
N ILE A 196 -20.78 -8.87 4.80
CA ILE A 196 -21.57 -8.78 3.57
C ILE A 196 -21.29 -9.95 2.62
N ASP A 197 -20.04 -10.41 2.56
CA ASP A 197 -19.68 -11.56 1.72
C ASP A 197 -20.40 -12.84 2.18
N ASN A 198 -20.45 -13.05 3.50
CA ASN A 198 -20.99 -14.25 4.14
C ASN A 198 -22.51 -14.20 4.43
N THR A 199 -23.17 -13.05 4.23
CA THR A 199 -24.61 -12.93 4.49
C THR A 199 -25.43 -13.50 3.33
N GLU A 200 -26.29 -14.46 3.62
CA GLU A 200 -27.32 -14.96 2.70
C GLU A 200 -28.41 -13.89 2.52
N GLY A 201 -28.65 -13.44 1.29
CA GLY A 201 -29.58 -12.35 0.97
C GLY A 201 -28.95 -10.97 0.75
N ALA A 202 -27.64 -10.80 1.00
CA ALA A 202 -26.95 -9.59 0.57
C ALA A 202 -26.91 -9.50 -0.98
N PRO A 203 -27.12 -8.31 -1.58
CA PRO A 203 -27.16 -8.18 -3.03
C PRO A 203 -25.88 -8.65 -3.70
N SER A 204 -25.98 -9.50 -4.74
CA SER A 204 -24.81 -10.08 -5.41
C SER A 204 -23.83 -9.03 -5.95
N TRP A 205 -24.31 -7.83 -6.29
CA TRP A 205 -23.49 -6.74 -6.81
C TRP A 205 -22.55 -6.11 -5.77
N ILE A 206 -22.87 -6.18 -4.46
CA ILE A 206 -22.02 -5.62 -3.39
C ILE A 206 -21.14 -6.67 -2.71
N LYS A 207 -21.37 -7.96 -2.96
CA LYS A 207 -20.57 -9.05 -2.37
C LYS A 207 -19.11 -8.99 -2.83
N PRO A 208 -18.13 -8.91 -1.91
CA PRO A 208 -16.71 -8.92 -2.26
C PRO A 208 -16.23 -10.14 -3.06
N ASN A 209 -16.83 -11.30 -2.82
CA ASN A 209 -16.42 -12.60 -3.38
C ASN A 209 -14.94 -12.89 -3.07
N PHE A 210 -14.57 -12.94 -1.79
CA PHE A 210 -13.21 -13.29 -1.39
C PHE A 210 -12.87 -14.74 -1.77
N GLY A 211 -11.66 -14.98 -2.28
CA GLY A 211 -11.19 -16.35 -2.59
C GLY A 211 -11.83 -16.99 -3.83
N ARG A 212 -12.62 -16.24 -4.60
CA ARG A 212 -13.27 -16.77 -5.80
C ARG A 212 -12.24 -16.91 -6.93
N TRP A 213 -12.29 -18.02 -7.68
CA TRP A 213 -11.37 -18.31 -8.79
C TRP A 213 -9.90 -18.41 -8.37
N ASP A 214 -9.63 -18.89 -7.16
CA ASP A 214 -8.28 -18.98 -6.57
C ASP A 214 -7.55 -17.62 -6.44
N ILE A 215 -8.32 -16.52 -6.44
CA ILE A 215 -7.81 -15.17 -6.20
C ILE A 215 -8.11 -14.78 -4.74
N CYS A 216 -7.06 -14.53 -3.97
CA CYS A 216 -7.17 -14.20 -2.53
C CYS A 216 -7.92 -12.90 -2.25
N CYS A 217 -7.82 -11.94 -3.14
CA CYS A 217 -8.39 -10.60 -2.98
C CYS A 217 -9.85 -10.52 -3.43
N ILE A 218 -10.46 -9.36 -3.21
CA ILE A 218 -11.81 -9.05 -3.74
C ILE A 218 -11.79 -9.20 -5.26
N THR A 219 -12.73 -9.97 -5.80
CA THR A 219 -12.86 -10.17 -7.26
C THR A 219 -13.95 -9.31 -7.88
N ASN A 220 -14.94 -8.89 -7.09
CA ASN A 220 -16.01 -8.01 -7.54
C ASN A 220 -15.56 -6.54 -7.62
N SER A 221 -15.55 -5.97 -8.83
CA SER A 221 -15.13 -4.59 -9.08
C SER A 221 -15.96 -3.53 -8.35
N ILE A 222 -17.27 -3.73 -8.19
CA ILE A 222 -18.13 -2.80 -7.45
C ILE A 222 -17.78 -2.84 -5.96
N ALA A 223 -17.57 -4.03 -5.41
CA ALA A 223 -17.16 -4.21 -4.02
C ALA A 223 -15.77 -3.59 -3.76
N ILE A 224 -14.80 -3.76 -4.68
CA ILE A 224 -13.51 -3.05 -4.60
C ILE A 224 -13.74 -1.54 -4.51
N ASN A 225 -14.62 -1.01 -5.36
CA ASN A 225 -14.90 0.41 -5.35
C ASN A 225 -15.52 0.89 -4.04
N VAL A 226 -16.48 0.15 -3.49
CA VAL A 226 -17.17 0.52 -2.26
C VAL A 226 -16.28 0.39 -1.02
N PHE A 227 -15.59 -0.76 -0.85
CA PHE A 227 -14.86 -1.05 0.38
C PHE A 227 -13.42 -0.53 0.39
N TYR A 228 -12.85 -0.20 -0.77
CA TYR A 228 -11.47 0.27 -0.87
C TYR A 228 -11.36 1.63 -1.57
N THR A 229 -11.84 1.76 -2.82
CA THR A 229 -11.63 2.97 -3.63
C THR A 229 -12.31 4.20 -3.03
N VAL A 230 -13.59 4.12 -2.64
CA VAL A 230 -14.34 5.25 -2.08
C VAL A 230 -13.72 5.75 -0.76
N PRO A 231 -13.41 4.89 0.24
CA PRO A 231 -12.67 5.30 1.42
C PRO A 231 -11.31 5.94 1.09
N ALA A 232 -10.52 5.33 0.19
CA ALA A 232 -9.21 5.83 -0.20
C ALA A 232 -9.28 7.23 -0.83
N VAL A 233 -10.20 7.44 -1.79
CA VAL A 233 -10.41 8.73 -2.46
C VAL A 233 -10.90 9.78 -1.46
N THR A 234 -11.83 9.43 -0.58
CA THR A 234 -12.34 10.36 0.44
C THR A 234 -11.22 10.85 1.36
N LEU A 235 -10.38 9.92 1.84
CA LEU A 235 -9.23 10.26 2.69
C LEU A 235 -8.17 11.05 1.92
N LEU A 236 -7.96 10.74 0.64
CA LEU A 236 -7.04 11.48 -0.21
C LEU A 236 -7.48 12.95 -0.38
N LEU A 237 -8.76 13.18 -0.68
CA LEU A 237 -9.31 14.53 -0.79
C LEU A 237 -9.19 15.30 0.53
N ALA A 238 -9.48 14.65 1.66
CA ALA A 238 -9.28 15.24 2.98
C ALA A 238 -7.81 15.62 3.23
N ASN A 239 -6.86 14.78 2.83
CA ASN A 239 -5.43 15.07 2.95
C ASN A 239 -5.03 16.28 2.11
N VAL A 240 -5.54 16.39 0.88
CA VAL A 240 -5.30 17.55 0.01
C VAL A 240 -5.79 18.83 0.68
N VAL A 241 -6.99 18.83 1.27
CA VAL A 241 -7.53 19.97 2.02
C VAL A 241 -6.62 20.35 3.20
N PHE A 242 -6.19 19.39 4.02
CA PHE A 242 -5.28 19.67 5.14
C PHE A 242 -3.92 20.19 4.68
N CYS A 243 -3.39 19.68 3.57
CA CYS A 243 -2.16 20.19 2.96
C CYS A 243 -2.30 21.65 2.51
N PHE A 244 -3.40 22.01 1.83
CA PHE A 244 -3.65 23.39 1.42
C PHE A 244 -3.81 24.33 2.62
N MET A 245 -4.59 23.95 3.63
CA MET A 245 -4.74 24.76 4.84
C MET A 245 -3.40 24.96 5.56
N SER A 246 -2.58 23.91 5.66
CA SER A 246 -1.24 23.99 6.26
C SER A 246 -0.30 24.91 5.47
N ALA A 247 -0.31 24.81 4.14
CA ALA A 247 0.50 25.64 3.26
C ALA A 247 0.11 27.12 3.38
N PHE A 248 -1.18 27.42 3.49
CA PHE A 248 -1.68 28.78 3.70
C PHE A 248 -1.17 29.39 5.01
N ILE A 249 -1.21 28.63 6.11
CA ILE A 249 -0.70 29.08 7.43
C ILE A 249 0.81 29.39 7.36
N ILE A 250 1.58 28.53 6.69
CA ILE A 250 3.03 28.71 6.51
C ILE A 250 3.33 29.95 5.66
N ARG A 251 2.66 30.09 4.50
CA ARG A 251 2.90 31.19 3.55
C ARG A 251 2.62 32.55 4.19
N ASN A 252 1.58 32.63 5.01
CA ASN A 252 1.20 33.88 5.67
C ASN A 252 2.03 34.17 6.94
N ASN A 253 3.04 33.35 7.26
CA ASN A 253 3.94 33.51 8.42
C ASN A 253 3.21 33.74 9.77
N THR A 254 1.98 33.23 9.90
CA THR A 254 1.11 33.53 11.06
C THR A 254 1.52 32.84 12.36
N MET A 255 2.63 32.09 12.36
CA MET A 255 3.17 31.41 13.54
C MET A 255 3.89 32.41 14.44
N MET A 256 3.15 33.03 15.36
CA MET A 256 3.66 34.12 16.20
C MET A 256 4.45 33.63 17.43
N ASN A 257 4.20 32.41 17.93
CA ASN A 257 4.65 31.96 19.25
C ASN A 257 5.69 30.81 19.24
N VAL A 258 6.46 30.68 18.17
CA VAL A 258 7.38 29.53 17.96
C VAL A 258 8.77 30.04 17.57
N SER A 259 9.83 29.45 18.14
CA SER A 259 11.21 29.85 17.78
C SER A 259 11.51 29.53 16.32
N ASP A 260 12.46 30.25 15.70
CA ASP A 260 12.79 30.05 14.29
C ASP A 260 13.31 28.63 14.00
N GLN A 261 14.03 28.02 14.94
CA GLN A 261 14.50 26.64 14.83
C GLN A 261 13.35 25.62 14.90
N GLN A 262 12.34 25.88 15.75
CA GLN A 262 11.13 25.05 15.83
C GLN A 262 10.25 25.22 14.59
N LYS A 263 10.10 26.46 14.08
CA LYS A 263 9.42 26.75 12.80
C LYS A 263 10.09 26.03 11.64
N GLN A 264 11.42 26.08 11.56
CA GLN A 264 12.19 25.41 10.50
C GLN A 264 12.03 23.88 10.57
N THR A 265 12.08 23.30 11.76
CA THR A 265 11.87 21.85 11.94
C THR A 265 10.44 21.45 11.56
N ALA A 266 9.44 22.23 11.95
CA ALA A 266 8.05 21.96 11.63
C ALA A 266 7.77 22.12 10.11
N ARG A 267 8.36 23.13 9.45
CA ARG A 267 8.33 23.28 7.98
C ARG A 267 8.96 22.09 7.26
N LEU A 268 10.12 21.62 7.73
CA LEU A 268 10.79 20.47 7.14
C LEU A 268 9.94 19.21 7.29
N ASN A 269 9.39 18.95 8.49
CA ASN A 269 8.50 17.82 8.71
C ASN A 269 7.24 17.91 7.82
N PHE A 270 6.65 19.09 7.68
CA PHE A 270 5.52 19.30 6.76
C PHE A 270 5.87 19.00 5.31
N ILE A 271 7.02 19.47 4.81
CA ILE A 271 7.46 19.15 3.44
C ILE A 271 7.60 17.64 3.26
N LEU A 272 8.13 16.92 4.26
CA LEU A 272 8.23 15.47 4.22
C LEU A 272 6.85 14.79 4.17
N TYR A 273 5.90 15.24 5.00
CA TYR A 273 4.55 14.68 5.01
C TYR A 273 3.76 15.02 3.74
N VAL A 274 3.90 16.24 3.21
CA VAL A 274 3.32 16.62 1.91
C VAL A 274 3.90 15.75 0.81
N ARG A 275 5.22 15.47 0.81
CA ARG A 275 5.82 14.55 -0.15
C ARG A 275 5.20 13.15 -0.06
N LEU A 276 4.95 12.63 1.15
CA LEU A 276 4.27 11.33 1.33
C LEU A 276 2.83 11.35 0.81
N VAL A 277 2.05 12.38 1.15
CA VAL A 277 0.66 12.53 0.69
C VAL A 277 0.59 12.70 -0.83
N LEU A 278 1.48 13.53 -1.40
CA LEU A 278 1.57 13.70 -2.85
C LEU A 278 1.98 12.39 -3.52
N MET A 279 2.91 11.64 -2.95
CA MET A 279 3.32 10.35 -3.51
C MET A 279 2.15 9.38 -3.61
N MET A 280 1.29 9.30 -2.59
CA MET A 280 0.06 8.48 -2.67
C MET A 280 -1.01 9.10 -3.57
N GLY A 281 -1.22 10.41 -3.53
CA GLY A 281 -2.25 11.08 -4.34
C GLY A 281 -1.98 11.08 -5.83
N VAL A 282 -0.74 11.34 -6.21
CA VAL A 282 -0.27 11.27 -7.61
C VAL A 282 -0.38 9.85 -8.13
N THR A 283 -0.10 8.84 -7.29
CA THR A 283 -0.25 7.43 -7.64
C THR A 283 -1.71 7.13 -8.06
N TRP A 284 -2.70 7.56 -7.28
CA TRP A 284 -4.11 7.33 -7.63
C TRP A 284 -4.60 8.12 -8.85
N LEU A 285 -4.23 9.40 -8.97
CA LEU A 285 -4.58 10.21 -10.13
C LEU A 285 -4.02 9.60 -11.42
N ILE A 286 -2.75 9.16 -11.39
CA ILE A 286 -2.12 8.50 -12.52
C ILE A 286 -2.76 7.13 -12.78
N GLY A 287 -3.13 6.35 -11.77
CA GLY A 287 -3.85 5.08 -11.95
C GLY A 287 -5.20 5.26 -12.66
N THR A 288 -5.95 6.31 -12.29
CA THR A 288 -7.19 6.65 -13.02
C THR A 288 -6.93 7.06 -14.47
N ILE A 289 -5.88 7.84 -14.73
CA ILE A 289 -5.49 8.25 -16.10
C ILE A 289 -5.01 7.03 -16.90
N ALA A 290 -4.22 6.14 -16.30
CA ALA A 290 -3.71 4.94 -16.95
C ALA A 290 -4.85 3.98 -17.33
N ASN A 291 -5.90 3.91 -16.51
CA ASN A 291 -7.12 3.16 -16.83
C ASN A 291 -7.86 3.74 -18.05
N VAL A 292 -7.94 5.08 -18.15
CA VAL A 292 -8.59 5.77 -19.28
C VAL A 292 -7.76 5.68 -20.56
N CYS A 293 -6.44 5.86 -20.47
CA CYS A 293 -5.52 5.87 -21.61
C CYS A 293 -5.09 4.46 -22.05
N LYS A 294 -5.43 3.41 -21.29
CA LYS A 294 -4.97 2.02 -21.51
C LYS A 294 -3.44 1.89 -21.66
N GLU A 295 -2.69 2.82 -21.06
CA GLU A 295 -1.26 2.92 -21.23
C GLU A 295 -0.52 2.04 -20.22
N ARG A 296 0.17 1.02 -20.73
CA ARG A 296 0.78 -0.06 -19.92
C ARG A 296 2.02 0.42 -19.17
N ILE A 297 2.77 1.35 -19.73
CA ILE A 297 4.01 1.85 -19.11
C ILE A 297 3.68 2.61 -17.82
N LEU A 298 2.58 3.37 -17.81
CA LEU A 298 2.14 4.12 -16.63
C LEU A 298 1.78 3.21 -15.46
N TRP A 299 1.08 2.09 -15.70
CA TRP A 299 0.76 1.09 -14.66
C TRP A 299 2.02 0.46 -14.05
N ILE A 300 3.02 0.12 -14.86
CA ILE A 300 4.26 -0.50 -14.37
C ILE A 300 5.06 0.50 -13.51
N ILE A 301 5.20 1.74 -13.96
CA ILE A 301 5.89 2.79 -13.19
C ILE A 301 5.14 3.03 -11.88
N LEU A 302 3.81 3.05 -11.93
CA LEU A 302 2.96 3.27 -10.78
C LEU A 302 3.12 2.20 -9.70
N ASP A 303 3.02 0.94 -10.10
CA ASP A 303 3.18 -0.20 -9.19
C ASP A 303 4.59 -0.26 -8.60
N LEU A 304 5.60 0.13 -9.38
CA LEU A 304 6.98 0.22 -8.90
C LEU A 304 7.16 1.34 -7.87
N VAL A 305 6.64 2.54 -8.13
CA VAL A 305 6.73 3.67 -7.19
C VAL A 305 5.96 3.34 -5.90
N ASN A 306 4.79 2.74 -6.02
CA ASN A 306 3.98 2.34 -4.88
C ASN A 306 4.66 1.23 -4.06
N SER A 307 5.30 0.25 -4.71
CA SER A 307 6.05 -0.81 -3.99
C SER A 307 7.33 -0.31 -3.32
N LEU A 308 7.89 0.84 -3.73
CA LEU A 308 9.07 1.48 -3.12
C LEU A 308 8.74 2.49 -2.00
N GLN A 309 7.47 2.65 -1.62
CA GLN A 309 7.07 3.62 -0.60
C GLN A 309 7.76 3.43 0.75
N GLY A 310 8.00 2.18 1.16
CA GLY A 310 8.75 1.88 2.38
C GLY A 310 10.20 2.38 2.33
N LEU A 311 10.85 2.23 1.18
CA LEU A 311 12.20 2.75 0.95
C LEU A 311 12.25 4.28 1.06
N PHE A 312 11.27 4.99 0.46
CA PHE A 312 11.24 6.44 0.54
C PHE A 312 11.07 6.94 1.98
N ILE A 313 10.22 6.28 2.79
CA ILE A 313 10.08 6.60 4.21
C ILE A 313 11.42 6.45 4.94
N PHE A 314 12.12 5.33 4.73
CA PHE A 314 13.42 5.08 5.35
C PHE A 314 14.45 6.16 4.98
N LEU A 315 14.58 6.49 3.70
CA LEU A 315 15.53 7.49 3.23
C LEU A 315 15.22 8.89 3.78
N LEU A 316 13.94 9.27 3.82
CA LEU A 316 13.53 10.61 4.25
C LEU A 316 13.61 10.81 5.77
N PHE A 317 13.24 9.80 6.56
CA PHE A 317 13.12 9.92 8.01
C PHE A 317 14.26 9.30 8.80
N THR A 318 14.88 8.22 8.30
CA THR A 318 16.02 7.57 8.97
C THR A 318 17.35 8.10 8.46
N CYS A 319 17.54 8.18 7.14
CA CYS A 319 18.83 8.60 6.56
C CYS A 319 19.06 10.11 6.60
N SER A 320 18.25 10.87 7.34
CA SER A 320 18.47 12.30 7.54
C SER A 320 19.75 12.56 8.33
N ARG A 321 20.51 13.61 7.97
CA ARG A 321 21.76 14.04 8.64
C ARG A 321 21.61 14.14 10.17
N LYS A 322 20.40 14.43 10.67
CA LYS A 322 20.09 14.50 12.11
C LYS A 322 20.29 13.15 12.83
N VAL A 323 19.95 12.04 12.19
CA VAL A 323 20.10 10.69 12.76
C VAL A 323 21.56 10.26 12.72
N PHE A 324 22.24 10.50 11.60
CA PHE A 324 23.68 10.21 11.47
C PHE A 324 24.52 10.98 12.49
N LYS A 325 24.19 12.24 12.79
CA LYS A 325 24.87 13.01 13.84
C LYS A 325 24.69 12.37 15.22
N HIS A 326 23.47 11.96 15.57
CA HIS A 326 23.20 11.35 16.88
C HIS A 326 23.77 9.93 17.04
N VAL A 327 23.79 9.15 15.95
CA VAL A 327 24.43 7.83 15.91
C VAL A 327 25.96 7.99 16.00
N GLY A 328 26.54 8.95 15.27
CA GLY A 328 27.96 9.28 15.35
C GLY A 328 28.39 9.76 16.74
N GLU A 329 27.59 10.61 17.38
CA GLU A 329 27.81 11.06 18.76
C GLU A 329 27.75 9.89 19.76
N LYS A 330 26.77 8.98 19.66
CA LYS A 330 26.71 7.80 20.53
C LYS A 330 27.86 6.82 20.31
N ILE A 331 28.31 6.62 19.06
CA ILE A 331 29.45 5.76 18.74
C ILE A 331 30.74 6.38 19.28
N SER A 332 30.92 7.69 19.12
CA SER A 332 32.07 8.43 19.66
C SER A 332 32.12 8.40 21.19
N ILE A 333 30.99 8.57 21.88
CA ILE A 333 30.90 8.48 23.36
C ILE A 333 31.12 7.03 23.85
N ARG A 334 30.68 6.02 23.09
CA ARG A 334 30.93 4.61 23.45
C ARG A 334 32.39 4.22 23.22
N SER A 335 33.02 4.76 22.17
CA SER A 335 34.45 4.59 21.92
C SER A 335 35.30 5.28 22.99
N SER A 336 34.94 6.48 23.45
CA SER A 336 35.68 7.15 24.55
C SER A 336 35.49 6.46 25.89
N LYS A 337 34.30 5.92 26.19
CA LYS A 337 34.07 5.13 27.42
C LYS A 337 34.80 3.80 27.43
N SER A 338 35.03 3.14 26.28
CA SER A 338 35.87 1.94 26.24
C SER A 338 37.35 2.30 26.48
N SER A 339 37.84 3.41 25.94
CA SER A 339 39.23 3.86 26.17
C SER A 339 39.50 4.37 27.59
N SER A 340 38.47 4.86 28.30
CA SER A 340 38.60 5.25 29.72
C SER A 340 38.46 4.09 30.70
N SER A 341 37.91 2.94 30.28
CA SER A 341 37.77 1.76 31.14
C SER A 341 39.04 0.88 31.16
N ASP A 342 39.93 1.06 30.18
CA ASP A 342 41.21 0.35 30.08
C ASP A 342 42.37 1.05 30.84
N ASN A 343 42.11 2.17 31.53
CA ASN A 343 43.13 2.99 32.21
C ASN A 343 42.95 3.10 33.74
N ILE A 344 42.29 2.13 34.38
CA ILE A 344 42.13 2.13 35.84
C ILE A 344 42.79 0.87 36.43
N VAL A 345 43.92 1.09 37.13
CA VAL A 345 44.72 0.19 38.01
C VAL A 345 45.69 -0.73 37.23
N TYR A 346 47.02 -0.60 37.36
CA TYR A 346 47.82 -0.76 38.59
C TYR A 346 48.89 0.33 38.82
N ILE A 347 48.84 0.99 39.99
CA ILE A 347 50.01 1.40 40.78
C ILE A 347 49.95 0.57 42.06
#